data_AF-A0A2K8KG14-F1
#
_entry.id   AF-A0A2K8KG14-F1
#
_cell.length_a   1.000
_cell.length_b   1.000
_cell.length_c   1.000
_cell.angle_alpha   90.00
_cell.angle_beta   90.00
_cell.angle_gamma   90.00
#
_symmetry.space_group_name_H-M   'P 1'
#
loop_
_entity.id
_entity.type
_entity.pdbx_description
1 polymer ?
#
loop_
_entity_poly.entity_id
_entity_poly.type
_entity_poly.pdbx_seq_one_letter_code
_entity_poly.pdbx_strand_id
1 'polypeptide(L)'
;MAAALDDMAAGSPPKAFPFCDIRSDADWWADCAHPAELECYFSSALKRLGNRALGVKARKRLFVALWQSFPLADRQAFLSRVDADGRFCKGGA
;
A
#
# COMPACT_ATOMS: atom_id res chain seq x y z
N MET A 1 -24.27 4.59 1.42
CA MET A 1 -23.89 3.27 0.87
C MET A 1 -22.41 3.14 0.46
N ALA A 2 -21.72 4.23 0.08
CA ALA A 2 -20.28 4.15 -0.27
C ALA A 2 -19.34 3.83 0.91
N ALA A 3 -19.67 4.27 2.13
CA ALA A 3 -18.85 4.00 3.32
C ALA A 3 -18.87 2.51 3.73
N ALA A 4 -20.04 1.87 3.70
CA ALA A 4 -20.19 0.45 4.04
C ALA A 4 -19.45 -0.47 3.06
N LEU A 5 -19.34 -0.09 1.78
CA LEU A 5 -18.58 -0.85 0.79
C LEU A 5 -17.07 -0.63 0.94
N ASP A 6 -16.62 0.53 1.41
CA ASP A 6 -15.20 0.75 1.75
C ASP A 6 -14.78 -0.06 2.99
N ASP A 7 -15.67 -0.22 3.97
CA ASP A 7 -15.44 -1.06 5.15
C ASP A 7 -15.38 -2.56 4.77
N MET A 8 -16.18 -2.99 3.78
CA MET A 8 -16.12 -4.35 3.24
C MET A 8 -14.94 -4.58 2.27
N ALA A 9 -14.55 -3.55 1.49
CA ALA A 9 -13.41 -3.61 0.57
C ALA A 9 -12.05 -3.53 1.29
N ALA A 10 -12.04 -3.23 2.60
CA ALA A 10 -10.89 -3.43 3.46
C ALA A 10 -10.64 -4.91 3.81
N GLY A 11 -11.44 -5.85 3.30
CA GLY A 11 -11.08 -7.26 3.19
C GLY A 11 -11.46 -8.17 4.35
N SER A 12 -12.27 -7.72 5.32
CA SER A 12 -12.83 -8.62 6.34
C SER A 12 -14.30 -8.32 6.61
N PRO A 13 -15.20 -9.33 6.59
CA PRO A 13 -16.46 -9.21 7.33
C PRO A 13 -16.10 -8.93 8.80
N PRO A 14 -16.65 -7.90 9.46
CA PRO A 14 -16.28 -7.53 10.83
C PRO A 14 -16.59 -8.59 11.91
N LYS A 15 -17.03 -9.81 11.52
CA LYS A 15 -17.61 -10.81 12.43
C LYS A 15 -17.37 -12.27 12.04
N ALA A 16 -16.60 -12.58 11.00
CA ALA A 16 -16.51 -13.98 10.55
C ALA A 16 -15.67 -14.88 11.47
N PHE A 17 -14.64 -14.36 12.14
CA PHE A 17 -13.85 -15.12 13.11
C PHE A 17 -13.32 -14.18 14.22
N PRO A 18 -13.81 -14.28 15.47
CA PRO A 18 -13.34 -13.45 16.59
C PRO A 18 -11.88 -13.71 16.99
N PHE A 19 -11.20 -14.65 16.32
CA PHE A 19 -9.82 -15.06 16.60
C PHE A 19 -8.84 -14.78 15.45
N CYS A 20 -9.27 -14.16 14.34
CA CYS A 20 -8.38 -13.83 13.22
C CYS A 20 -8.34 -12.32 12.99
N ASP A 21 -7.42 -11.65 13.68
CA ASP A 21 -7.01 -10.31 13.28
C ASP A 21 -6.00 -10.44 12.13
N ILE A 22 -6.51 -10.32 10.91
CA ILE A 22 -5.72 -10.42 9.69
C ILE A 22 -4.53 -9.45 9.65
N ARG A 23 -4.58 -8.32 10.37
CA ARG A 23 -3.46 -7.38 10.43
C ARG A 23 -2.37 -7.90 11.36
N SER A 24 -2.74 -8.32 12.57
CA SER A 24 -1.79 -8.90 13.52
C SER A 24 -1.13 -10.17 12.97
N ASP A 25 -1.90 -11.02 12.29
CA ASP A 25 -1.35 -12.21 11.64
C ASP A 25 -0.37 -11.82 10.53
N ALA A 26 -0.72 -10.82 9.70
CA ALA A 26 0.15 -10.36 8.62
C ALA A 26 1.46 -9.75 9.15
N ASP A 27 1.40 -8.99 10.24
CA ASP A 27 2.59 -8.44 10.90
C ASP A 27 3.48 -9.57 11.41
N TRP A 28 2.90 -10.58 12.08
CA TRP A 28 3.64 -11.74 12.57
C TRP A 28 4.33 -12.53 11.45
N TRP A 29 3.61 -12.78 10.34
CA TRP A 29 4.20 -13.44 9.17
C TRP A 29 5.30 -12.59 8.52
N ALA A 30 5.13 -11.27 8.51
CA ALA A 30 6.13 -10.36 7.95
C ALA A 30 7.42 -10.35 8.77
N ASP A 31 7.32 -10.40 10.10
CA ASP A 31 8.47 -10.47 11.01
C ASP A 31 9.28 -11.77 10.83
N CYS A 32 8.62 -12.86 10.42
CA CYS A 32 9.26 -14.15 10.21
C CYS A 32 9.89 -14.31 8.82
N ALA A 33 9.45 -13.53 7.83
CA ALA A 33 9.85 -13.67 6.44
C ALA A 33 11.22 -13.05 6.14
N HIS A 34 11.96 -13.63 5.19
CA HIS A 34 13.20 -13.02 4.72
C HIS A 34 12.89 -11.74 3.92
N PRO A 35 13.73 -10.68 3.96
CA PRO A 35 13.46 -9.43 3.24
C PRO A 35 13.17 -9.60 1.74
N ALA A 36 13.87 -10.52 1.06
CA ALA A 36 13.61 -10.84 -0.34
C ALA A 36 12.22 -11.48 -0.58
N GLU A 37 11.72 -12.26 0.38
CA GLU A 37 10.38 -12.84 0.31
C GLU A 37 9.32 -11.74 0.47
N LEU A 38 9.52 -10.80 1.40
CA LEU A 38 8.63 -9.65 1.57
C LEU A 38 8.49 -8.83 0.29
N GLU A 39 9.60 -8.56 -0.41
CA GLU A 39 9.59 -7.86 -1.70
C GLU A 39 8.81 -8.67 -2.77
N CYS A 40 9.05 -9.98 -2.85
CA CYS A 40 8.36 -10.86 -3.80
C CYS A 40 6.86 -10.96 -3.52
N TYR A 41 6.48 -11.08 -2.24
CA TYR A 41 5.09 -11.14 -1.80
C TYR A 41 4.38 -9.82 -2.08
N PHE A 42 4.99 -8.69 -1.70
CA PHE A 42 4.43 -7.36 -1.93
C PHE A 42 4.21 -7.09 -3.42
N SER A 43 5.23 -7.33 -4.25
CA SER A 43 5.14 -7.09 -5.70
C SER A 43 4.10 -8.02 -6.37
N SER A 44 4.05 -9.29 -5.97
CA SER A 44 3.07 -10.25 -6.50
C SER A 44 1.65 -9.94 -6.04
N ALA A 45 1.46 -9.56 -4.78
CA ALA A 45 0.18 -9.14 -4.23
C ALA A 45 -0.34 -7.89 -4.95
N LEU A 46 0.52 -6.88 -5.17
CA LEU A 46 0.15 -5.67 -5.88
C LEU A 46 -0.30 -5.96 -7.32
N LYS A 47 0.42 -6.82 -8.05
CA LYS A 47 0.04 -7.28 -9.40
C LYS A 47 -1.31 -7.97 -9.41
N ARG A 48 -1.56 -8.86 -8.43
CA ARG A 48 -2.79 -9.65 -8.34
C ARG A 48 -4.01 -8.82 -7.95
N LEU A 49 -3.84 -7.84 -7.06
CA LEU A 49 -4.91 -6.95 -6.64
C LEU A 49 -5.33 -5.98 -7.76
N GLY A 50 -4.35 -5.54 -8.56
CA GLY A 50 -4.58 -4.66 -9.71
C GLY A 50 -5.38 -3.40 -9.37
N ASN A 51 -6.08 -2.86 -10.36
CA ASN A 51 -6.92 -1.67 -10.18
C ASN A 51 -8.34 -1.97 -9.66
N ARG A 52 -8.71 -3.24 -9.51
CA ARG A 52 -10.10 -3.67 -9.23
C ARG A 52 -10.32 -4.13 -7.78
N ALA A 53 -9.34 -4.79 -7.16
CA ALA A 53 -9.50 -5.33 -5.81
C ALA A 53 -9.17 -4.32 -4.71
N LEU A 54 -8.25 -3.37 -4.97
CA LEU A 54 -7.93 -2.31 -4.02
C LEU A 54 -8.70 -1.02 -4.36
N GLY A 55 -9.66 -0.67 -3.49
CA GLY A 55 -10.24 0.67 -3.46
C GLY A 55 -9.16 1.76 -3.37
N VAL A 56 -9.44 2.97 -3.86
CA VAL A 56 -8.48 4.09 -3.88
C VAL A 56 -7.90 4.37 -2.50
N LYS A 57 -8.71 4.23 -1.43
CA LYS A 57 -8.24 4.41 -0.05
C LYS A 57 -7.15 3.40 0.34
N ALA A 58 -7.33 2.13 -0.01
CA ALA A 58 -6.34 1.09 0.31
C ALA A 58 -5.04 1.31 -0.46
N ARG A 59 -5.11 1.71 -1.74
CA ARG A 59 -3.94 2.09 -2.54
C ARG A 59 -3.19 3.29 -1.94
N LYS A 60 -3.91 4.32 -1.51
CA LYS A 60 -3.30 5.49 -0.84
C LYS A 60 -2.57 5.09 0.45
N ARG A 61 -3.13 4.19 1.27
CA ARG A 61 -2.44 3.70 2.48
C ARG A 61 -1.14 2.97 2.15
N LEU A 62 -1.17 2.03 1.20
CA LEU A 62 0.04 1.31 0.76
C LEU A 62 1.07 2.26 0.16
N PHE A 63 0.64 3.21 -0.66
CA PHE A 63 1.51 4.22 -1.25
C PHE A 63 2.17 5.11 -0.19
N VAL A 64 1.41 5.58 0.81
CA VAL A 64 1.96 6.41 1.89
C VAL A 64 2.97 5.63 2.73
N ALA A 65 2.72 4.35 3.03
CA ALA A 65 3.67 3.52 3.75
C ALA A 65 4.98 3.36 2.97
N LEU A 66 4.91 3.05 1.67
CA LEU A 66 6.08 2.96 0.80
C LEU A 66 6.78 4.32 0.64
N TRP A 67 6.02 5.41 0.55
CA TRP A 67 6.57 6.76 0.48
C TRP A 67 7.37 7.11 1.74
N GLN A 68 6.86 6.75 2.91
CA GLN A 68 7.49 7.02 4.20
C GLN A 68 8.76 6.20 4.42
N SER A 69 8.90 5.02 3.79
CA SER A 69 10.13 4.22 3.89
C SER A 69 11.30 4.80 3.10
N PHE A 70 11.06 5.74 2.18
CA PHE A 70 12.15 6.38 1.44
C PHE A 70 12.93 7.39 2.30
N PRO A 71 14.26 7.44 2.15
CA PRO A 71 15.09 8.52 2.70
C PRO A 71 14.54 9.90 2.34
N LEU A 72 14.79 10.89 3.20
CA LEU A 72 14.34 12.26 2.97
C LEU A 72 14.84 12.82 1.64
N ALA A 73 16.08 12.50 1.26
CA ALA A 73 16.68 12.91 0.00
C ALA A 73 15.90 12.39 -1.21
N ASP A 74 15.51 11.11 -1.21
CA ASP A 74 14.74 10.50 -2.30
C ASP A 74 13.32 11.07 -2.39
N ARG A 75 12.70 11.35 -1.23
CA ARG A 75 11.40 12.02 -1.20
C ARG A 75 11.48 13.43 -1.79
N GLN A 76 12.53 14.19 -1.47
CA GLN A 76 12.75 15.52 -2.04
C GLN A 76 13.04 15.46 -3.54
N ALA A 77 13.86 14.51 -3.98
CA ALA A 77 14.16 14.28 -5.39
C ALA A 77 12.91 13.86 -6.19
N PHE A 78 11.98 13.12 -5.59
CA PHE A 78 10.71 12.83 -6.23
C PHE A 78 9.81 14.07 -6.31
N LEU A 79 9.74 14.88 -5.24
CA LEU A 79 8.94 16.11 -5.23
C LEU A 79 9.47 17.16 -6.20
N SER A 80 10.79 17.24 -6.43
CA SER A 80 11.36 18.16 -7.43
C SER A 80 10.97 17.82 -8.87
N ARG A 81 10.49 16.60 -9.12
CA ARG A 81 9.92 16.19 -10.40
C ARG A 81 8.46 16.61 -10.56
N VAL A 82 7.86 17.26 -9.58
CA VAL A 82 6.47 17.71 -9.60
C VAL A 82 6.43 19.22 -9.48
N ASP A 83 5.70 19.89 -10.38
CA ASP A 83 5.51 21.35 -10.31
C ASP A 83 4.47 21.73 -9.23
N ALA A 84 4.29 23.04 -9.01
CA ALA A 84 3.33 23.58 -8.05
C ALA A 84 1.86 23.21 -8.39
N ASP A 85 1.57 22.86 -9.65
CA ASP A 85 0.26 22.43 -10.13
C ASP A 85 0.07 20.90 -10.04
N GLY A 86 1.06 20.17 -9.50
CA GLY A 86 1.01 18.72 -9.33
C GLY A 86 1.31 17.93 -10.62
N ARG A 87 1.86 18.57 -11.66
CA ARG A 87 2.24 17.92 -12.91
C ARG A 87 3.68 17.43 -12.83
N PHE A 88 3.93 16.25 -13.37
CA PHE A 88 5.29 15.74 -13.47
C PHE A 88 6.08 16.52 -14.54
N CYS A 89 7.15 17.18 -14.11
CA CYS A 89 8.14 17.80 -14.97
C CYS A 89 8.86 16.70 -15.76
N LYS A 90 8.83 16.77 -17.10
CA LYS A 90 9.60 15.85 -17.96
C LYS A 90 11.10 16.19 -17.88
N GLY A 91 11.88 15.36 -17.19
CA GLY A 91 13.35 15.38 -17.19
C GLY A 91 13.92 15.16 -15.79
N GLY A 92 14.95 14.34 -15.55
CA GLY A 92 15.84 13.61 -16.45
C GLY A 92 16.28 12.28 -15.81
N ALA A 93 16.84 11.43 -16.65
CA ALA A 93 17.74 10.36 -16.25
C ALA A 93 19.13 10.95 -16.01
#